data_AF-A0A2U3L5U7-F1
#
_entry.id   AF-A0A2U3L5U7-F1
#
_cell.length_a   1.000
_cell.length_b   1.000
_cell.length_c   1.000
_cell.angle_alpha   90.00
_cell.angle_beta   90.00
_cell.angle_gamma   90.00
#
_symmetry.space_group_name_H-M   'P 1'
#
loop_
_entity.id
_entity.type
_entity.pdbx_description
1 polymer ?
#
loop_
_entity_poly.entity_id
_entity_poly.type
_entity_poly.pdbx_seq_one_letter_code
_entity_poly.pdbx_strand_id
1 'polypeptide(L)'
;MNQGAEYRGGGSQSLIAEIIRLGQEAGEIRQDISAKLLVKQIDILRSVVVMDWLNDPSSLELRKEIAKLVDLFLDGALIKEGSQ
;
A
#
# COMPACT_ATOMS: atom_id res chain seq x y z
N MET A 1 8.82 -1.22 -26.22
CA MET A 1 9.53 -2.29 -25.49
C MET A 1 9.17 -2.14 -24.02
N ASN A 2 8.16 -2.88 -23.55
CA ASN A 2 7.61 -2.72 -22.20
C ASN A 2 8.41 -3.62 -21.26
N GLN A 3 9.53 -3.12 -20.72
CA GLN A 3 10.25 -3.83 -19.67
C GLN A 3 9.50 -3.62 -18.35
N GLY A 4 8.41 -4.38 -18.18
CA GLY A 4 7.90 -4.70 -16.86
C GLY A 4 8.98 -5.51 -16.16
N ALA A 5 9.87 -4.82 -15.43
CA ALA A 5 10.84 -5.49 -14.58
C ALA A 5 10.04 -6.38 -13.63
N GLU A 6 10.18 -7.71 -13.79
CA GLU A 6 9.60 -8.70 -12.89
C GLU A 6 9.94 -8.32 -11.45
N TYR A 7 8.97 -7.83 -10.70
CA TYR A 7 9.07 -7.78 -9.25
C TYR A 7 9.07 -9.21 -8.73
N ARG A 8 10.27 -9.76 -8.52
CA ARG A 8 10.46 -11.03 -7.80
C ARG A 8 10.31 -10.84 -6.29
N GLY A 9 9.14 -10.36 -5.87
CA GLY A 9 8.70 -10.37 -4.48
C GLY A 9 7.88 -11.62 -4.17
N GLY A 10 7.96 -12.14 -2.95
CA GLY A 10 7.17 -13.29 -2.53
C GLY A 10 5.71 -12.91 -2.17
N GLY A 11 4.76 -13.83 -2.40
CA GLY A 11 3.41 -13.77 -1.84
C GLY A 11 2.64 -12.48 -2.14
N SER A 12 2.23 -11.74 -1.10
CA SER A 12 1.42 -10.52 -1.24
C SER A 12 2.15 -9.37 -1.94
N GLN A 13 3.49 -9.35 -1.94
CA GLN A 13 4.26 -8.25 -2.53
C GLN A 13 4.10 -8.20 -4.05
N SER A 14 4.00 -9.35 -4.72
CA SER A 14 3.80 -9.40 -6.17
C SER A 14 2.42 -8.87 -6.57
N LEU A 15 1.38 -9.18 -5.77
CA LEU A 15 0.03 -8.64 -5.98
C LEU A 15 -0.01 -7.12 -5.79
N ILE A 16 0.63 -6.60 -4.73
CA ILE A 16 0.71 -5.16 -4.49
C ILE A 16 1.49 -4.46 -5.62
N ALA A 17 2.59 -5.07 -6.07
CA ALA A 17 3.35 -4.54 -7.20
C ALA A 17 2.51 -4.44 -8.47
N GLU A 18 1.69 -5.45 -8.75
CA GLU A 18 0.81 -5.46 -9.91
C GLU A 18 -0.32 -4.43 -9.80
N ILE A 19 -0.93 -4.30 -8.61
CA ILE A 19 -1.94 -3.25 -8.35
C ILE A 19 -1.35 -1.86 -8.59
N ILE A 20 -0.15 -1.60 -8.04
CA ILE A 20 0.51 -0.30 -8.18
C ILE A 20 0.88 -0.04 -9.65
N ARG A 21 1.38 -1.06 -10.37
CA ARG A 21 1.68 -0.97 -11.80
C ARG A 21 0.43 -0.61 -12.61
N LEU A 22 -0.67 -1.32 -12.40
CA LEU A 22 -1.94 -1.09 -13.10
C LEU A 22 -2.50 0.31 -12.79
N GLY A 23 -2.48 0.73 -11.53
CA GLY A 23 -2.93 2.08 -11.14
C GLY A 23 -2.05 3.18 -11.74
N GLN A 24 -0.73 2.95 -11.87
CA GLN A 24 0.14 3.88 -12.58
C GLN A 24 -0.19 3.95 -14.08
N GLU A 25 -0.43 2.82 -14.74
CA GLU A 25 -0.83 2.78 -16.15
C GLU A 25 -2.18 3.47 -16.41
N ALA A 26 -3.12 3.36 -15.47
CA ALA A 26 -4.41 4.03 -15.52
C ALA A 26 -4.36 5.53 -15.16
N GLY A 27 -3.23 6.01 -14.62
CA GLY A 27 -3.10 7.39 -14.12
C GLY A 27 -3.77 7.63 -12.76
N GLU A 28 -4.17 6.57 -12.06
CA GLU A 28 -4.78 6.60 -10.72
C GLU A 28 -3.73 6.72 -9.60
N ILE A 29 -2.51 6.24 -9.84
CA ILE A 29 -1.38 6.32 -8.92
C ILE A 29 -0.28 7.17 -9.55
N ARG A 30 0.35 8.03 -8.74
CA ARG A 30 1.44 8.91 -9.15
C ARG A 30 2.56 8.16 -9.90
N GLN A 31 2.99 8.70 -11.03
CA GLN A 31 3.97 8.08 -11.92
C GLN A 31 5.40 8.62 -11.72
N ASP A 32 5.55 9.71 -10.97
CA ASP A 32 6.86 10.32 -10.66
C ASP A 32 7.69 9.47 -9.68
N ILE A 33 7.07 8.49 -9.02
CA ILE A 33 7.73 7.53 -8.13
C ILE A 33 7.66 6.13 -8.75
N SER A 34 8.78 5.41 -8.75
CA SER A 34 8.79 4.02 -9.23
C SER A 34 7.85 3.12 -8.43
N ALA A 35 7.15 2.20 -9.10
CA ALA A 35 6.37 1.15 -8.45
C ALA A 35 7.17 0.42 -7.34
N LYS A 36 8.49 0.24 -7.51
CA LYS A 36 9.39 -0.36 -6.51
C LYS A 36 9.25 0.28 -5.15
N LEU A 37 9.36 1.60 -5.18
CA LEU A 37 9.49 2.41 -3.99
C LEU A 37 8.14 2.50 -3.29
N LEU A 38 7.07 2.60 -4.07
CA LEU A 38 5.69 2.54 -3.60
C LEU A 38 5.38 1.20 -2.91
N VAL A 39 5.72 0.06 -3.53
CA VAL A 39 5.57 -1.29 -2.91
C VAL A 39 6.37 -1.37 -1.62
N LYS A 40 7.63 -0.95 -1.63
CA LYS A 40 8.50 -1.00 -0.45
C LYS A 40 7.93 -0.17 0.70
N GLN A 41 7.38 1.01 0.41
CA GLN A 41 6.79 1.89 1.40
C GLN A 41 5.56 1.26 2.06
N ILE A 42 4.59 0.80 1.26
CA ILE A 42 3.37 0.19 1.81
C ILE A 42 3.67 -1.10 2.56
N ASP A 43 4.66 -1.88 2.13
CA ASP A 43 5.11 -3.07 2.86
C ASP A 43 5.70 -2.73 4.23
N ILE A 44 6.52 -1.68 4.33
CA ILE A 44 7.07 -1.22 5.62
C ILE A 44 5.94 -0.79 6.55
N LEU A 45 5.01 0.05 6.07
CA LEU A 45 3.89 0.54 6.87
C LEU A 45 3.01 -0.62 7.34
N ARG A 46 2.64 -1.53 6.43
CA ARG A 46 1.85 -2.72 6.74
C ARG A 46 2.54 -3.59 7.78
N SER A 47 3.86 -3.77 7.66
CA SER A 47 4.63 -4.61 8.60
C SER A 47 4.56 -4.06 10.02
N VAL A 48 4.62 -2.74 10.20
CA VAL A 48 4.48 -2.11 11.52
C VAL A 48 3.12 -2.41 12.14
N VAL A 49 2.02 -2.17 11.40
CA VAL A 49 0.65 -2.44 11.89
C VAL A 49 0.47 -3.91 12.27
N VAL A 50 1.00 -4.83 11.46
CA VAL A 50 0.93 -6.27 11.75
C VAL A 50 1.76 -6.63 12.99
N MET A 51 2.94 -6.04 13.17
CA MET A 51 3.76 -6.30 14.35
C MET A 51 3.10 -5.79 15.64
N ASP A 52 2.49 -4.60 15.61
CA ASP A 52 1.73 -4.07 16.75
C ASP A 52 0.56 -4.99 17.10
N TRP A 53 -0.16 -5.46 16.09
CA TRP A 53 -1.23 -6.44 16.28
C TRP A 53 -0.74 -7.80 16.81
N LEU A 54 0.42 -8.30 16.36
CA LEU A 54 0.99 -9.54 16.86
C LEU A 54 1.44 -9.41 18.33
N ASN A 55 1.92 -8.24 18.73
CA ASN A 55 2.33 -7.94 20.11
C ASN A 55 1.12 -7.91 21.05
N ASP A 56 0.03 -7.26 20.63
CA ASP A 56 -1.25 -7.25 21.37
C ASP A 56 -2.44 -7.23 20.38
N PRO A 57 -3.03 -8.40 20.06
CA PRO A 57 -4.14 -8.49 19.12
C PRO A 57 -5.41 -7.75 19.56
N SER A 58 -5.52 -7.38 20.84
CA SER A 58 -6.66 -6.65 21.39
C SER A 58 -6.50 -5.13 21.29
N SER A 59 -5.28 -4.65 21.03
CA SER A 59 -4.97 -3.22 20.94
C SER A 59 -5.60 -2.53 19.74
N LEU A 60 -5.85 -3.28 18.65
CA LEU A 60 -6.37 -2.73 17.40
C LEU A 60 -7.19 -3.73 16.58
N GLU A 61 -8.14 -3.19 15.82
CA GLU A 61 -8.90 -3.95 14.80
C GLU A 61 -8.10 -3.99 13.50
N LEU A 62 -7.32 -5.05 13.28
CA LEU A 62 -6.34 -5.15 12.18
C LEU A 62 -6.91 -4.77 10.81
N ARG A 63 -8.11 -5.24 10.49
CA ARG A 63 -8.76 -4.94 9.20
C ARG A 63 -9.04 -3.44 9.04
N LYS A 64 -9.48 -2.76 10.10
CA LYS A 64 -9.80 -1.32 10.07
C LYS A 64 -8.52 -0.50 9.93
N GLU A 65 -7.46 -0.86 10.64
CA GLU A 65 -6.18 -0.13 10.57
C GLU A 65 -5.47 -0.32 9.23
N ILE A 66 -5.51 -1.51 8.63
CA ILE A 66 -5.00 -1.72 7.27
C ILE A 66 -5.78 -0.88 6.24
N ALA A 67 -7.10 -0.77 6.37
CA ALA A 67 -7.90 0.07 5.47
C ALA A 67 -7.50 1.56 5.58
N LYS A 68 -7.36 2.09 6.81
CA LYS A 68 -6.90 3.47 7.04
C LYS A 68 -5.50 3.72 6.48
N LEU A 69 -4.60 2.74 6.61
CA LEU A 69 -3.25 2.81 6.07
C LEU A 69 -3.25 2.88 4.54
N VAL A 70 -4.10 2.09 3.87
CA VAL A 70 -4.25 2.14 2.42
C VAL A 70 -4.84 3.48 1.98
N ASP A 71 -5.89 3.97 2.67
CA ASP A 71 -6.46 5.31 2.42
C ASP A 71 -5.37 6.39 2.55
N LEU A 72 -4.61 6.39 3.65
CA LEU A 72 -3.49 7.33 3.86
C LEU A 72 -2.42 7.21 2.77
N PHE A 73 -2.14 6.00 2.29
CA PHE A 73 -1.15 5.78 1.24
C PHE A 73 -1.60 6.34 -0.11
N LEU A 74 -2.89 6.23 -0.43
CA LEU A 74 -3.46 6.69 -1.70
C LEU A 74 -3.77 8.19 -1.69
N ASP A 75 -4.41 8.67 -0.62
CA ASP A 75 -4.97 10.03 -0.53
C ASP A 75 -4.05 10.99 0.24
N GLY A 76 -3.00 10.47 0.90
CA GLY A 76 -2.18 11.24 1.81
C GLY A 76 -2.94 11.64 3.08
N ALA A 77 -2.41 12.60 3.83
CA ALA A 77 -2.98 13.06 5.11
C ALA A 77 -4.11 14.11 4.94
N LEU A 78 -4.70 14.20 3.74
CA LEU A 78 -5.78 15.13 3.46
C LEU A 78 -7.07 14.68 4.14
N ILE A 79 -7.96 15.64 4.44
CA ILE A 79 -9.31 15.31 4.94
C ILE A 79 -10.07 14.64 3.79
N LYS A 80 -10.64 13.46 4.05
CA LYS A 80 -11.50 12.77 3.10
C LYS A 80 -12.83 13.53 2.97
N GLU A 81 -13.04 14.22 1.85
CA GLU A 81 -14.31 14.87 1.55
C GLU A 81 -15.45 13.82 1.62
N GLY A 82 -16.47 14.09 2.44
CA GLY A 82 -17.61 13.18 2.64
C GLY A 82 -17.65 12.43 3.99
N SER A 83 -16.75 12.73 4.93
CA SER A 83 -16.77 12.14 6.28
C SER A 83 -17.56 12.96 7.32
N GLN A 84 -18.54 13.77 6.89
CA GLN A 84 -19.45 14.50 7.78
C GLN A 84 -20.74 13.72 8.05
#